data_AF-A0A1S3QLF8-F1
#
_entry.id   AF-A0A1S3QLF8-F1
#
_cell.length_a   1.000
_cell.length_b   1.000
_cell.length_c   1.000
_cell.angle_alpha   90.00
_cell.angle_beta   90.00
_cell.angle_gamma   90.00
#
_symmetry.space_group_name_H-M   'P 1'
#
loop_
_entity.id
_entity.type
_entity.pdbx_description
1 polymer ?
#
loop_
_entity_poly.entity_id
_entity_poly.type
_entity_poly.pdbx_seq_one_letter_code
_entity_poly.pdbx_strand_id
1 'polypeptide(L)'
;KLQGQGSAMDAVVEAVTLLENDHHYNAGLGSVLNIKGEVEMDAIVMDGRYLASGAVSAVRKVANPVQLARLVMDKTSHLCLTGEGASQFARAMGVPEVPEESLITEYARMRWKKNLAADANPVECQMGKMGTVGAVAVDAEGNIACATSTGGMLNKMEGRVGDTACIGETSDVMSYEVKRCGEEVGDRKRGVEK
;
A
#
# COMPACT_ATOMS: atom_id res chain seq x y z
N LYS A 1 -13.41 11.08 -7.03
CA LYS A 1 -12.73 12.30 -6.53
C LYS A 1 -12.34 13.30 -7.63
N LEU A 2 -11.56 12.89 -8.63
CA LEU A 2 -10.97 13.83 -9.61
C LEU A 2 -12.01 14.60 -10.45
N GLN A 3 -13.12 13.96 -10.83
CA GLN A 3 -14.25 14.63 -11.52
C GLN A 3 -14.92 15.73 -10.69
N GLY A 4 -14.71 15.74 -9.36
CA GLY A 4 -15.22 16.73 -8.42
C GLY A 4 -14.14 17.68 -7.88
N GLN A 5 -13.04 17.90 -8.61
CA GLN A 5 -11.91 18.76 -8.19
C GLN A 5 -11.17 18.31 -6.91
N GLY A 6 -11.25 17.02 -6.56
CA GLY A 6 -10.47 16.47 -5.44
C GLY A 6 -8.97 16.33 -5.78
N SER A 7 -8.11 16.33 -4.75
CA SER A 7 -6.66 16.22 -4.92
C SER A 7 -6.24 14.84 -5.46
N ALA A 8 -5.08 14.80 -6.15
CA ALA A 8 -4.50 13.54 -6.63
C ALA A 8 -4.27 12.55 -5.49
N MET A 9 -3.79 13.06 -4.34
CA MET A 9 -3.52 12.25 -3.16
C MET A 9 -4.80 11.60 -2.61
N ASP A 10 -5.90 12.34 -2.51
CA ASP A 10 -7.16 11.77 -2.01
C ASP A 10 -7.75 10.74 -2.98
N ALA A 11 -7.49 10.90 -4.28
CA ALA A 11 -7.90 9.94 -5.30
C ALA A 11 -7.14 8.62 -5.19
N VAL A 12 -5.81 8.64 -5.02
CA VAL A 12 -5.02 7.40 -4.89
C VAL A 12 -5.27 6.70 -3.56
N VAL A 13 -5.42 7.44 -2.46
CA VAL A 13 -5.74 6.85 -1.15
C VAL A 13 -7.12 6.18 -1.19
N GLU A 14 -8.13 6.80 -1.80
CA GLU A 14 -9.45 6.19 -1.94
C GLU A 14 -9.42 4.96 -2.86
N ALA A 15 -8.74 5.05 -4.00
CA ALA A 15 -8.62 3.92 -4.92
C ALA A 15 -7.97 2.71 -4.25
N VAL A 16 -6.85 2.90 -3.55
CA VAL A 16 -6.18 1.81 -2.84
C VAL A 16 -7.01 1.32 -1.64
N THR A 17 -7.71 2.21 -0.92
CA THR A 17 -8.65 1.80 0.15
C THR A 17 -9.72 0.84 -0.39
N LEU A 18 -10.28 1.14 -1.56
CA LEU A 18 -11.29 0.26 -2.18
C LEU A 18 -10.71 -1.11 -2.52
N LEU A 19 -9.46 -1.15 -2.99
CA LEU A 19 -8.75 -2.40 -3.31
C LEU A 19 -8.35 -3.19 -2.05
N GLU A 20 -7.96 -2.52 -0.96
CA GLU A 20 -7.71 -3.13 0.35
C GLU A 20 -8.97 -3.74 0.98
N ASN A 21 -10.15 -3.24 0.60
CA ASN A 21 -11.43 -3.75 1.07
C ASN A 21 -11.97 -4.89 0.16
N ASP A 22 -11.34 -5.14 -0.98
CA ASP A 22 -11.72 -6.23 -1.89
C ASP A 22 -10.84 -7.46 -1.64
N HIS A 23 -11.49 -8.51 -1.14
CA HIS A 23 -10.89 -9.78 -0.75
C HIS A 23 -10.13 -10.54 -1.85
N HIS A 24 -10.20 -10.09 -3.11
CA HIS A 24 -9.48 -10.68 -4.23
C HIS A 24 -8.05 -10.14 -4.38
N TYR A 25 -7.68 -9.11 -3.63
CA TYR A 25 -6.34 -8.51 -3.69
C TYR A 25 -5.50 -8.84 -2.47
N ASN A 26 -4.17 -8.86 -2.66
CA ASN A 26 -3.22 -9.13 -1.59
C ASN A 26 -2.88 -7.82 -0.85
N ALA A 27 -3.88 -7.19 -0.23
CA ALA A 27 -3.74 -5.99 0.60
C ALA A 27 -4.98 -5.84 1.48
N GLY A 28 -4.85 -5.31 2.69
CA GLY A 28 -5.99 -5.20 3.61
C GLY A 28 -6.64 -6.58 3.85
N LEU A 29 -7.96 -6.64 3.63
CA LEU A 29 -8.74 -7.88 3.58
C LEU A 29 -8.28 -8.75 2.39
N GLY A 30 -7.80 -9.96 2.67
CA GLY A 30 -7.29 -10.87 1.64
C GLY A 30 -5.77 -10.93 1.56
N SER A 31 -5.07 -10.17 2.39
CA SER A 31 -3.62 -10.26 2.55
C SER A 31 -3.16 -11.70 2.82
N VAL A 32 -2.02 -12.08 2.22
CA VAL A 32 -1.39 -13.38 2.45
C VAL A 32 -0.86 -13.50 3.88
N LEU A 33 -0.68 -14.74 4.33
CA LEU A 33 -0.27 -15.03 5.70
C LEU A 33 1.25 -15.25 5.80
N ASN A 34 1.84 -14.77 6.89
CA ASN A 34 3.24 -15.02 7.24
C ASN A 34 3.45 -16.45 7.79
N ILE A 35 4.66 -16.78 8.23
CA ILE A 35 5.01 -18.12 8.75
C ILE A 35 4.19 -18.55 9.98
N LYS A 36 3.61 -17.61 10.72
CA LYS A 36 2.74 -17.86 11.88
C LYS A 36 1.26 -17.97 11.52
N GLY A 37 0.90 -17.76 10.25
CA GLY A 37 -0.50 -17.74 9.81
C GLY A 37 -1.18 -16.39 10.08
N GLU A 38 -0.39 -15.32 10.21
CA GLU A 38 -0.82 -14.00 10.62
C GLU A 38 -0.71 -12.99 9.47
N VAL A 39 -1.51 -11.93 9.51
CA VAL A 39 -1.49 -10.86 8.49
C VAL A 39 -0.56 -9.74 8.93
N GLU A 40 0.42 -9.43 8.08
CA GLU A 40 1.30 -8.27 8.21
C GLU A 40 1.31 -7.50 6.89
N MET A 41 1.06 -6.20 6.93
CA MET A 41 0.90 -5.40 5.73
C MET A 41 1.90 -4.25 5.66
N ASP A 42 2.23 -3.86 4.43
CA ASP A 42 3.08 -2.74 4.10
C ASP A 42 2.30 -1.78 3.19
N ALA A 43 2.42 -0.48 3.40
CA ALA A 43 1.82 0.53 2.52
C ALA A 43 2.60 1.84 2.50
N ILE A 44 2.49 2.56 1.39
CA ILE A 44 3.14 3.85 1.17
C ILE A 44 2.22 4.80 0.40
N VAL A 45 2.36 6.09 0.69
CA VAL A 45 1.85 7.19 -0.13
C VAL A 45 2.96 8.21 -0.41
N MET A 46 2.90 8.87 -1.56
CA MET A 46 3.82 9.95 -1.90
C MET A 46 3.11 11.06 -2.70
N ASP A 47 3.39 12.31 -2.33
CA ASP A 47 2.96 13.53 -3.01
C ASP A 47 4.11 14.08 -3.86
N GLY A 48 3.89 14.17 -5.17
CA GLY A 48 4.90 14.62 -6.13
C GLY A 48 5.23 16.11 -6.08
N ARG A 49 4.46 16.96 -5.37
CA ARG A 49 4.72 18.41 -5.27
C ARG A 49 5.99 18.72 -4.47
N TYR A 50 6.15 18.03 -3.35
CA TYR A 50 7.22 18.27 -2.37
C TYR A 50 7.95 16.98 -1.97
N LEU A 51 7.65 15.86 -2.63
CA LEU A 51 8.14 14.52 -2.30
C LEU A 51 7.76 14.07 -0.87
N ALA A 52 6.76 14.73 -0.27
CA ALA A 52 6.22 14.33 1.03
C ALA A 52 5.70 12.89 0.93
N SER A 53 6.09 12.06 1.88
CA SER A 53 5.81 10.63 1.84
C SER A 53 5.47 10.13 3.24
N GLY A 54 4.66 9.09 3.30
CA GLY A 54 4.37 8.36 4.54
C GLY A 54 4.24 6.89 4.23
N ALA A 55 4.80 6.06 5.10
CA ALA A 55 4.83 4.62 4.95
C ALA A 55 4.60 3.92 6.28
N VAL A 56 4.05 2.71 6.17
CA VAL A 56 3.99 1.75 7.27
C VAL A 56 4.45 0.38 6.81
N SER A 57 5.06 -0.37 7.72
CA SER A 57 5.48 -1.74 7.45
C SER A 57 5.17 -2.69 8.61
N ALA A 58 4.96 -3.96 8.26
CA ALA A 58 4.60 -5.01 9.20
C ALA A 58 3.45 -4.64 10.15
N VAL A 59 2.49 -3.85 9.66
CA VAL A 59 1.32 -3.45 10.46
C VAL A 59 0.31 -4.57 10.51
N ARG A 60 -0.34 -4.71 11.66
CA ARG A 60 -1.31 -5.77 11.93
C ARG A 60 -2.62 -5.13 12.39
N LYS A 61 -3.73 -5.84 12.16
CA LYS A 61 -5.06 -5.47 12.69
C LYS A 61 -5.53 -4.06 12.32
N VAL A 62 -5.08 -3.55 11.17
CA VAL A 62 -5.53 -2.29 10.57
C VAL A 62 -6.19 -2.64 9.25
N ALA A 63 -7.46 -2.25 9.06
CA ALA A 63 -8.18 -2.57 7.83
C ALA A 63 -7.54 -1.94 6.59
N ASN A 64 -7.10 -0.69 6.72
CA ASN A 64 -6.58 0.09 5.60
C ASN A 64 -5.18 0.67 5.87
N PRO A 65 -4.11 -0.11 5.65
CA PRO A 65 -2.73 0.36 5.78
C PRO A 65 -2.42 1.64 4.99
N VAL A 66 -3.00 1.84 3.80
CA VAL A 66 -2.76 3.06 3.01
C VAL A 66 -3.23 4.33 3.71
N GLN A 67 -4.32 4.27 4.48
CA GLN A 67 -4.80 5.41 5.24
C GLN A 67 -3.89 5.71 6.43
N LEU A 68 -3.34 4.66 7.06
CA LEU A 68 -2.35 4.83 8.11
C LEU A 68 -1.04 5.43 7.57
N ALA A 69 -0.59 5.00 6.39
CA ALA A 69 0.54 5.60 5.70
C ALA A 69 0.31 7.11 5.41
N ARG A 70 -0.91 7.48 4.99
CA ARG A 70 -1.30 8.89 4.82
C ARG A 70 -1.26 9.67 6.15
N LEU A 71 -1.69 9.06 7.25
CA LEU A 71 -1.59 9.69 8.57
C LEU A 71 -0.13 9.90 9.01
N VAL A 72 0.77 8.97 8.71
CA VAL A 72 2.22 9.15 8.98
C VAL A 72 2.74 10.39 8.27
N MET A 73 2.42 10.55 6.97
CA MET A 73 2.81 11.71 6.17
C MET A 73 2.26 13.03 6.73
N ASP A 74 0.98 13.04 7.11
CA ASP A 74 0.28 14.28 7.47
C ASP A 74 0.49 14.71 8.93
N LYS A 75 0.79 13.76 9.83
CA LYS A 75 0.74 13.99 11.29
C LYS A 75 2.07 13.78 12.00
N THR A 76 3.13 13.42 11.28
CA THR A 76 4.45 13.19 11.86
C THR A 76 5.53 13.89 11.05
N SER A 77 6.71 14.07 11.66
CA SER A 77 7.93 14.48 10.94
C SER A 77 8.72 13.27 10.42
N HIS A 78 8.12 12.07 10.43
CA HIS A 78 8.77 10.82 10.06
C HIS A 78 8.20 10.29 8.74
N LEU A 79 9.02 9.52 8.03
CA LEU A 79 8.64 8.96 6.74
C LEU A 79 8.03 7.57 6.85
N CYS A 80 8.49 6.75 7.81
CA CYS A 80 8.08 5.36 7.92
C CYS A 80 7.99 4.95 9.39
N LEU A 81 6.89 4.28 9.75
CA LEU A 81 6.73 3.61 11.05
C LEU A 81 6.56 2.10 10.82
N THR A 82 7.01 1.28 11.76
CA THR A 82 7.00 -0.17 11.59
C THR A 82 6.43 -0.90 12.81
N GLY A 83 5.80 -2.06 12.56
CA GLY A 83 5.36 -3.03 13.57
C GLY A 83 4.53 -2.41 14.70
N GLU A 84 4.95 -2.67 15.93
CA GLU A 84 4.23 -2.18 17.12
C GLU A 84 4.25 -0.65 17.24
N GLY A 85 5.30 0.03 16.79
CA GLY A 85 5.36 1.50 16.80
C GLY A 85 4.31 2.12 15.89
N ALA A 86 4.12 1.55 14.69
CA ALA A 86 3.04 1.94 13.79
C ALA A 86 1.65 1.63 14.37
N SER A 87 1.51 0.49 15.08
CA SER A 87 0.25 0.10 15.73
C SER A 87 -0.13 1.04 16.89
N GLN A 88 0.86 1.47 17.69
CA GLN A 88 0.66 2.49 18.73
C GLN A 88 0.23 3.83 18.12
N PHE A 89 0.89 4.23 17.03
CA PHE A 89 0.52 5.45 16.30
C PHE A 89 -0.90 5.37 15.73
N ALA A 90 -1.29 4.24 15.14
CA ALA A 90 -2.64 4.01 14.65
C ALA A 90 -3.69 4.22 15.76
N ARG A 91 -3.48 3.61 16.94
CA ARG A 91 -4.34 3.81 18.11
C ARG A 91 -4.40 5.27 18.57
N ALA A 92 -3.26 5.95 18.61
CA ALA A 92 -3.19 7.37 18.99
C ALA A 92 -3.93 8.30 18.02
N MET A 93 -3.99 7.93 16.73
CA MET A 93 -4.74 8.66 15.70
C MET A 93 -6.22 8.26 15.62
N GLY A 94 -6.68 7.31 16.45
CA GLY A 94 -8.06 6.85 16.47
C GLY A 94 -8.42 5.88 15.33
N VAL A 95 -7.43 5.24 14.70
CA VAL A 95 -7.67 4.19 13.70
C VAL A 95 -8.21 2.95 14.41
N PRO A 96 -9.37 2.40 14.01
CA PRO A 96 -9.93 1.21 14.63
C PRO A 96 -9.04 -0.02 14.47
N GLU A 97 -8.78 -0.73 15.57
CA GLU A 97 -8.21 -2.07 15.51
C GLU A 97 -9.29 -3.07 15.09
N VAL A 98 -9.01 -3.87 14.07
CA VAL A 98 -9.92 -4.92 13.60
C VAL A 98 -9.47 -6.31 14.08
N PRO A 99 -10.39 -7.26 14.30
CA PRO A 99 -10.00 -8.64 14.59
C PRO A 99 -9.11 -9.18 13.48
N GLU A 100 -8.02 -9.88 13.82
CA GLU A 100 -7.10 -10.42 12.80
C GLU A 100 -7.83 -11.35 11.82
N GLU A 101 -8.72 -12.19 12.33
CA GLU A 101 -9.54 -13.10 11.53
C GLU A 101 -10.41 -12.38 10.49
N SER A 102 -10.78 -11.11 10.71
CA SER A 102 -11.58 -10.36 9.73
C SER A 102 -10.78 -9.92 8.51
N LEU A 103 -9.44 -10.04 8.52
CA LEU A 103 -8.57 -9.77 7.38
C LEU A 103 -8.22 -11.05 6.59
N ILE A 104 -8.49 -12.22 7.18
CA ILE A 104 -8.09 -13.52 6.63
C ILE A 104 -9.26 -14.11 5.83
N THR A 105 -9.02 -14.37 4.55
CA THR A 105 -9.98 -15.06 3.69
C THR A 105 -9.74 -16.57 3.70
N GLU A 106 -10.77 -17.35 3.38
CA GLU A 106 -10.61 -18.80 3.21
C GLU A 106 -9.57 -19.13 2.12
N TYR A 107 -9.51 -18.32 1.06
CA TYR A 107 -8.50 -18.49 0.01
C TYR A 107 -7.07 -18.25 0.52
N ALA A 108 -6.85 -17.19 1.31
CA ALA A 108 -5.54 -16.93 1.92
C ALA A 108 -5.12 -18.07 2.87
N ARG A 109 -6.06 -18.56 3.70
CA ARG A 109 -5.85 -19.69 4.61
C ARG A 109 -5.54 -20.98 3.86
N MET A 110 -6.27 -21.27 2.79
CA MET A 110 -6.04 -22.44 1.94
C MET A 110 -4.65 -22.41 1.29
N ARG A 111 -4.23 -21.26 0.75
CA ARG A 111 -2.88 -21.10 0.17
C ARG A 111 -1.78 -21.28 1.20
N TRP A 112 -1.96 -20.71 2.39
CA TRP A 112 -1.01 -20.88 3.48
C TRP A 112 -0.84 -22.35 3.87
N LYS A 113 -1.95 -23.08 4.08
CA LYS A 113 -1.91 -24.52 4.34
C LYS A 113 -1.23 -25.32 3.23
N LYS A 114 -1.51 -24.99 1.96
CA LYS A 114 -0.86 -25.64 0.81
C LYS A 114 0.66 -25.42 0.82
N ASN A 115 1.12 -24.24 1.23
CA ASN A 115 2.55 -23.93 1.31
C ASN A 115 3.28 -24.66 2.45
N LEU A 116 2.56 -25.11 3.48
CA LEU A 116 3.12 -25.90 4.59
C LEU A 116 3.26 -27.40 4.28
N ALA A 117 2.76 -27.87 3.13
CA ALA A 117 2.89 -29.26 2.74
C ALA A 117 4.37 -29.63 2.46
N ALA A 118 4.76 -30.86 2.75
CA ALA A 118 6.15 -31.31 2.64
C ALA A 118 6.68 -31.29 1.19
N ASP A 119 5.80 -31.39 0.21
CA ASP A 119 6.07 -31.35 -1.23
C ASP A 119 5.73 -29.97 -1.86
N ALA A 120 5.44 -28.96 -1.04
CA ALA A 120 5.08 -27.64 -1.53
C ALA A 120 6.25 -27.00 -2.31
N ASN A 121 5.97 -26.54 -3.52
CA ASN A 121 6.88 -25.69 -4.28
C ASN A 121 6.66 -24.21 -3.87
N PRO A 122 7.64 -23.55 -3.21
CA PRO A 122 7.48 -22.17 -2.75
C PRO A 122 7.17 -21.19 -3.89
N VAL A 123 7.77 -21.38 -5.07
CA VAL A 123 7.60 -20.47 -6.22
C VAL A 123 6.17 -20.55 -6.75
N GLU A 124 5.67 -21.76 -7.03
CA GLU A 124 4.29 -21.95 -7.48
C GLU A 124 3.28 -21.48 -6.43
N CYS A 125 3.60 -21.68 -5.14
CA CYS A 125 2.78 -21.19 -4.06
C CYS A 125 2.70 -19.67 -3.98
N GLN A 126 3.62 -18.90 -4.60
CA GLN A 126 3.51 -17.45 -4.73
C GLN A 126 2.68 -17.02 -5.95
N MET A 127 2.66 -17.80 -7.05
CA MET A 127 2.03 -17.47 -8.35
C MET A 127 0.48 -17.50 -8.38
N GLY A 128 -0.19 -17.19 -7.28
CA GLY A 128 -1.65 -17.15 -7.21
C GLY A 128 -2.26 -15.89 -7.82
N LYS A 129 -3.59 -15.81 -7.79
CA LYS A 129 -4.36 -14.78 -8.49
C LYS A 129 -4.42 -13.41 -7.80
N MET A 130 -3.83 -13.29 -6.60
CA MET A 130 -3.88 -12.08 -5.78
C MET A 130 -2.54 -11.36 -5.84
N GLY A 131 -2.57 -10.06 -6.13
CA GLY A 131 -1.39 -9.22 -6.25
C GLY A 131 -1.43 -8.00 -5.35
N THR A 132 -0.26 -7.40 -5.14
CA THR A 132 -0.09 -6.04 -4.61
C THR A 132 -0.95 -5.06 -5.40
N VAL A 133 -1.45 -4.03 -4.72
CA VAL A 133 -2.31 -3.00 -5.33
C VAL A 133 -1.66 -1.64 -5.24
N GLY A 134 -1.98 -0.78 -6.21
CA GLY A 134 -1.49 0.59 -6.23
C GLY A 134 -2.28 1.47 -7.18
N ALA A 135 -2.09 2.77 -7.03
CA ALA A 135 -2.71 3.78 -7.88
C ALA A 135 -1.78 4.98 -8.07
N VAL A 136 -1.84 5.58 -9.25
CA VAL A 136 -1.25 6.89 -9.58
C VAL A 136 -2.38 7.79 -10.06
N ALA A 137 -2.36 9.06 -9.68
CA ALA A 137 -3.30 10.05 -10.18
C ALA A 137 -2.61 11.38 -10.47
N VAL A 138 -3.21 12.13 -11.40
CA VAL A 138 -2.91 13.55 -11.65
C VAL A 138 -4.19 14.34 -11.46
N ASP A 139 -4.15 15.43 -10.70
CA ASP A 139 -5.30 16.31 -10.51
C ASP A 139 -5.37 17.44 -11.54
N ALA A 140 -6.44 18.26 -11.45
CA ALA A 140 -6.68 19.36 -12.38
C ALA A 140 -5.60 20.46 -12.33
N GLU A 141 -4.87 20.56 -11.22
CA GLU A 141 -3.75 21.50 -11.06
C GLU A 141 -2.45 20.92 -11.64
N GLY A 142 -2.44 19.64 -12.00
CA GLY A 142 -1.27 18.91 -12.49
C GLY A 142 -0.40 18.35 -11.37
N ASN A 143 -0.91 18.29 -10.13
CA ASN A 143 -0.22 17.62 -9.03
C ASN A 143 -0.37 16.12 -9.19
N ILE A 144 0.67 15.38 -8.81
CA ILE A 144 0.73 13.93 -8.98
C ILE A 144 0.87 13.29 -7.61
N ALA A 145 0.19 12.18 -7.40
CA ALA A 145 0.35 11.37 -6.20
C ALA A 145 0.32 9.88 -6.55
N CYS A 146 0.92 9.07 -5.68
CA CYS A 146 0.87 7.63 -5.76
C CYS A 146 0.63 6.98 -4.40
N ALA A 147 0.08 5.77 -4.44
CA ALA A 147 -0.12 4.92 -3.27
C ALA A 147 0.06 3.44 -3.64
N THR A 148 0.59 2.64 -2.72
CA THR A 148 0.75 1.18 -2.87
C THR A 148 0.51 0.49 -1.55
N SER A 149 -0.11 -0.69 -1.57
CA SER A 149 -0.40 -1.51 -0.39
C SER A 149 -0.27 -3.00 -0.71
N THR A 150 0.26 -3.78 0.24
CA THR A 150 0.48 -5.22 0.07
C THR A 150 0.45 -5.99 1.39
N GLY A 151 -0.01 -7.24 1.36
CA GLY A 151 0.25 -8.26 2.39
C GLY A 151 1.64 -8.88 2.29
N GLY A 152 2.40 -8.59 1.23
CA GLY A 152 3.74 -9.11 0.99
C GLY A 152 3.72 -10.53 0.39
N MET A 153 4.67 -11.37 0.81
CA MET A 153 4.84 -12.72 0.28
C MET A 153 4.20 -13.76 1.20
N LEU A 154 3.61 -14.80 0.60
CA LEU A 154 3.07 -15.93 1.34
C LEU A 154 4.20 -16.62 2.12
N ASN A 155 3.94 -16.98 3.38
CA ASN A 155 4.90 -17.65 4.25
C ASN A 155 6.21 -16.84 4.46
N LYS A 156 6.13 -15.51 4.35
CA LYS A 156 7.23 -14.63 4.73
C LYS A 156 7.58 -14.83 6.22
N MET A 157 8.84 -14.60 6.58
CA MET A 157 9.22 -14.46 7.98
C MET A 157 8.41 -13.33 8.61
N GLU A 158 8.05 -13.49 9.89
CA GLU A 158 7.42 -12.41 10.67
C GLU A 158 8.31 -11.16 10.63
N GLY A 159 7.69 -9.99 10.45
CA GLY A 159 8.39 -8.72 10.33
C GLY A 159 9.14 -8.52 9.01
N ARG A 160 9.02 -9.42 8.02
CA ARG A 160 9.58 -9.19 6.68
C ARG A 160 8.87 -8.01 6.03
N VAL A 161 9.65 -6.98 5.71
CA VAL A 161 9.22 -5.79 4.97
C VAL A 161 9.55 -5.97 3.48
N GLY A 162 8.56 -5.68 2.62
CA GLY A 162 8.73 -5.67 1.18
C GLY A 162 9.26 -4.35 0.64
N ASP A 163 9.39 -4.29 -0.69
CA ASP A 163 9.72 -3.07 -1.44
C ASP A 163 8.68 -1.96 -1.17
N THR A 164 7.41 -2.33 -0.96
CA THR A 164 6.29 -1.36 -0.84
C THR A 164 6.52 -0.29 0.22
N ALA A 165 7.14 -0.60 1.37
CA ALA A 165 7.41 0.38 2.41
C ALA A 165 8.74 1.15 2.22
N CYS A 166 9.51 0.81 1.18
CA CYS A 166 10.80 1.43 0.87
C CYS A 166 10.61 2.60 -0.11
N ILE A 167 10.79 3.81 0.40
CA ILE A 167 10.95 5.01 -0.43
C ILE A 167 12.23 4.83 -1.25
N GLY A 168 12.12 4.91 -2.56
CA GLY A 168 13.16 4.54 -3.52
C GLY A 168 12.71 3.37 -4.37
N GLU A 169 12.55 2.16 -3.83
CA GLU A 169 12.33 0.95 -4.66
C GLU A 169 10.94 0.87 -5.32
N THR A 170 9.86 0.77 -4.54
CA THR A 170 8.49 0.78 -5.10
C THR A 170 8.10 2.17 -5.56
N SER A 171 8.59 3.20 -4.86
CA SER A 171 8.41 4.53 -5.36
C SER A 171 9.15 4.69 -6.67
N ASP A 172 10.27 4.08 -7.04
CA ASP A 172 10.94 4.38 -8.33
C ASP A 172 10.15 3.91 -9.53
N VAL A 173 9.38 2.82 -9.46
CA VAL A 173 8.44 2.45 -10.53
C VAL A 173 7.33 3.50 -10.63
N MET A 174 6.73 3.84 -9.48
CA MET A 174 5.67 4.85 -9.41
C MET A 174 6.19 6.29 -9.61
N SER A 175 7.47 6.55 -9.35
CA SER A 175 8.19 7.84 -9.36
C SER A 175 8.79 8.08 -10.71
N TYR A 176 9.15 7.02 -11.44
CA TYR A 176 9.42 7.10 -12.87
C TYR A 176 8.15 7.47 -13.59
N GLU A 177 7.01 6.86 -13.25
CA GLU A 177 5.71 7.25 -13.81
C GLU A 177 5.24 8.63 -13.35
N VAL A 178 5.44 9.00 -12.08
CA VAL A 178 5.16 10.35 -11.55
C VAL A 178 6.10 11.40 -12.16
N LYS A 179 7.41 11.16 -12.28
CA LYS A 179 8.37 12.08 -12.92
C LYS A 179 8.07 12.22 -14.40
N ARG A 180 7.87 11.11 -15.13
CA ARG A 180 7.55 11.12 -16.57
C ARG A 180 6.23 11.81 -16.84
N CYS A 181 5.20 11.56 -16.03
CA CYS A 181 3.92 12.25 -16.16
C CYS A 181 4.04 13.74 -15.79
N GLY A 182 4.88 14.09 -14.80
CA GLY A 182 5.20 15.48 -14.44
C GLY A 182 5.92 16.24 -15.57
N GLU A 183 6.88 15.60 -16.24
CA GLU A 183 7.55 16.15 -17.43
C GLU A 183 6.58 16.34 -18.59
N GLU A 184 5.73 15.35 -18.90
CA GLU A 184 4.72 15.43 -19.97
C GLU A 184 3.60 16.47 -19.70
N VAL A 185 3.19 16.64 -18.44
CA VAL A 185 2.21 17.67 -18.02
C VAL A 185 2.86 19.06 -18.04
N GLY A 186 4.12 19.17 -17.58
CA GLY A 186 4.91 20.40 -17.66
C GLY A 186 5.17 20.84 -19.10
N ASP A 187 5.43 19.90 -20.01
CA ASP A 187 5.56 20.17 -21.44
C ASP A 187 4.24 20.58 -22.09
N ARG A 188 3.11 19.98 -21.70
CA ARG A 188 1.79 20.39 -22.19
C ARG A 188 1.40 21.80 -21.75
N LYS A 189 1.68 22.20 -20.51
CA LYS A 189 1.45 23.58 -20.05
C LYS A 189 2.34 24.59 -20.79
N ARG A 190 3.59 24.22 -21.08
CA ARG A 190 4.54 25.04 -21.88
C ARG A 190 4.20 25.09 -23.38
N GLY A 191 3.47 24.11 -23.90
CA GLY A 191 3.05 24.04 -25.30
C GLY A 191 1.74 24.79 -25.62
N VAL A 192 0.97 25.20 -24.61
CA VAL A 192 -0.25 26.01 -24.77
C VAL A 192 0.06 27.52 -24.74
N GLU A 193 1.27 27.91 -24.37
CA GLU A 193 1.78 29.30 -24.42
C GLU A 193 2.53 29.66 -25.72
N LYS A 194 2.37 28.89 -26.81
CA LYS A 194 2.92 29.23 -28.13
C LYS A 194 1.85 29.36 -29.21
#